data_AF-M1D557-F1
#
_entry.id   AF-M1D557-F1
#
_cell.length_a   1.000
_cell.length_b   1.000
_cell.length_c   1.000
_cell.angle_alpha   90.00
_cell.angle_beta   90.00
_cell.angle_gamma   90.00
#
_symmetry.space_group_name_H-M   'P 1'
#
loop_
_entity.id
_entity.type
_entity.pdbx_description
1 polymer ?
#
loop_
_entity_poly.entity_id
_entity_poly.type
_entity_poly.pdbx_seq_one_letter_code
_entity_poly.pdbx_strand_id
1 'polypeptide(L)'
;MRGSNNIATLWLALTGFARSNGVLNAGYICFQTMHRSYKAAFVRKNAGGTLLVLLSGALRSLFIISPFIAFQAYGYYNMCVGGTSDEMRPWCKARLPLLYNYIQSRYWGVGFLKYFQVKQIPNFVLASPILSLALCTIIHYVKLWPEVFVSLGFRESSPNKESAASSMPLGRSAGSKSVGFPSENRSDAGQGDSLRRRKLAVREENYVVQPSEDEASENPGFKPIILVPFILHLVFMVATAFFVMHVQVSTRFLSASPPLYWFGSYVMASPRLSKRWGYIIWTYCAAYILLGSLLFSNFYPFT
;
A
#
# COMPACT_ATOMS: atom_id res chain seq x y z
N MET A 1 -17.98 -15.35 -11.49
CA MET A 1 -16.56 -15.11 -11.17
C MET A 1 -16.20 -13.71 -11.67
N ARG A 2 -15.84 -12.75 -10.81
CA ARG A 2 -15.61 -11.35 -11.25
C ARG A 2 -14.29 -11.27 -12.04
N GLY A 3 -14.36 -10.95 -13.34
CA GLY A 3 -13.21 -10.84 -14.24
C GLY A 3 -12.10 -9.89 -13.74
N SER A 4 -12.46 -8.88 -12.94
CA SER A 4 -11.51 -7.98 -12.27
C SER A 4 -10.42 -8.72 -11.47
N ASN A 5 -10.75 -9.82 -10.79
CA ASN A 5 -9.76 -10.60 -10.05
C ASN A 5 -8.73 -11.29 -10.97
N ASN A 6 -9.16 -11.72 -12.16
CA ASN A 6 -8.28 -12.38 -13.12
C ASN A 6 -7.33 -11.36 -13.76
N ILE A 7 -7.84 -10.18 -14.09
CA ILE A 7 -7.02 -9.04 -14.56
C ILE A 7 -5.98 -8.66 -13.52
N ALA A 8 -6.39 -8.51 -12.25
CA ALA A 8 -5.44 -8.23 -11.16
C ALA A 8 -4.36 -9.32 -11.03
N THR A 9 -4.75 -10.60 -11.11
CA THR A 9 -3.81 -11.73 -11.03
C THR A 9 -2.79 -11.69 -12.18
N LEU A 10 -3.23 -11.33 -13.39
CA LEU A 10 -2.34 -11.17 -14.55
C LEU A 10 -1.30 -10.08 -14.31
N TRP A 11 -1.72 -8.88 -13.90
CA TRP A 11 -0.80 -7.79 -13.61
C TRP A 11 0.18 -8.11 -12.49
N LEU A 12 -0.31 -8.75 -11.41
CA LEU A 12 0.56 -9.19 -10.32
C LEU A 12 1.56 -10.26 -10.77
N ALA A 13 1.16 -11.20 -11.63
CA ALA A 13 2.07 -12.20 -12.18
C ALA A 13 3.13 -11.57 -13.10
N LEU A 14 2.77 -10.57 -13.91
CA LEU A 14 3.71 -9.84 -14.77
C LEU A 14 4.86 -9.22 -13.96
N THR A 15 4.61 -8.75 -12.73
CA THR A 15 5.67 -8.22 -11.86
C THR A 15 6.73 -9.28 -11.48
N GLY A 16 6.35 -10.56 -11.41
CA GLY A 16 7.24 -11.67 -11.09
C GLY A 16 8.27 -11.96 -12.18
N PHE A 17 8.00 -11.60 -13.44
CA PHE A 17 8.98 -11.72 -14.54
C PHE A 17 10.06 -10.64 -14.47
N ALA A 18 9.73 -9.45 -13.97
CA ALA A 18 10.69 -8.37 -13.84
C ALA A 18 11.67 -8.60 -12.68
N ARG A 19 11.16 -9.04 -11.52
CA ARG A 19 11.96 -9.31 -10.31
C ARG A 19 11.33 -10.41 -9.46
N SER A 20 12.18 -11.19 -8.79
CA SER A 20 11.77 -12.25 -7.85
C SER A 20 10.86 -11.75 -6.72
N ASN A 21 11.02 -10.49 -6.28
CA ASN A 21 10.17 -9.86 -5.27
C ASN A 21 8.68 -9.83 -5.63
N GLY A 22 8.33 -9.94 -6.92
CA GLY A 22 6.95 -10.04 -7.37
C GLY A 22 6.19 -11.24 -6.78
N VAL A 23 6.90 -12.28 -6.33
CA VAL A 23 6.30 -13.45 -5.64
C VAL A 23 5.49 -13.05 -4.39
N LEU A 24 5.89 -11.96 -3.72
CA LEU A 24 5.23 -11.48 -2.50
C LEU A 24 3.81 -10.99 -2.78
N ASN A 25 3.51 -10.60 -4.02
CA ASN A 25 2.18 -10.17 -4.42
C ASN A 25 1.13 -11.28 -4.33
N ALA A 26 1.54 -12.55 -4.32
CA ALA A 26 0.65 -13.66 -4.03
C ALA A 26 -0.05 -13.51 -2.66
N GLY A 27 0.61 -12.83 -1.70
CA GLY A 27 0.06 -12.52 -0.39
C GLY A 27 -1.28 -11.77 -0.44
N TYR A 28 -1.47 -10.85 -1.39
CA TYR A 28 -2.74 -10.14 -1.56
C TYR A 28 -3.89 -11.09 -1.95
N ILE A 29 -3.62 -12.03 -2.86
CA ILE A 29 -4.60 -13.03 -3.30
C ILE A 29 -4.86 -14.05 -2.19
N CYS A 30 -3.82 -14.48 -1.47
CA CYS A 30 -3.96 -15.36 -0.31
C CYS A 30 -4.85 -14.73 0.76
N PHE A 31 -4.60 -13.48 1.13
CA PHE A 31 -5.41 -12.77 2.12
C PHE A 31 -6.87 -12.62 1.67
N GLN A 32 -7.11 -12.24 0.41
CA GLN A 32 -8.46 -12.15 -0.15
C GLN A 32 -9.17 -13.52 -0.14
N THR A 33 -8.45 -14.59 -0.45
CA THR A 33 -8.97 -15.97 -0.44
C THR A 33 -9.30 -16.43 0.97
N MET A 34 -8.45 -16.11 1.94
CA MET A 34 -8.67 -16.37 3.36
C MET A 34 -9.97 -15.71 3.86
N HIS A 35 -10.18 -14.44 3.54
CA HIS A 35 -11.42 -13.72 3.90
C HIS A 35 -12.67 -14.29 3.25
N ARG A 36 -12.59 -14.64 1.95
CA ARG A 36 -13.74 -15.21 1.22
C ARG A 36 -14.06 -16.64 1.68
N SER A 37 -13.04 -17.45 1.94
CA SER A 37 -13.20 -18.80 2.45
C SER A 37 -13.79 -18.80 3.85
N TYR A 38 -13.34 -17.90 4.74
CA TYR A 38 -13.94 -17.71 6.06
C TYR A 38 -15.44 -17.38 5.97
N LYS A 39 -15.83 -16.42 5.12
CA LYS A 39 -17.24 -16.07 4.91
C LYS A 39 -18.05 -17.24 4.32
N ALA A 40 -17.48 -17.98 3.37
CA ALA A 40 -18.15 -19.14 2.77
C ALA A 40 -18.33 -20.30 3.77
N ALA A 41 -17.33 -20.55 4.63
CA ALA A 41 -17.30 -21.65 5.57
C ALA A 41 -18.12 -21.37 6.83
N PHE A 42 -17.90 -20.23 7.48
CA PHE A 42 -18.48 -19.97 8.81
C PHE A 42 -19.81 -19.22 8.75
N VAL A 43 -19.97 -18.29 7.79
CA VAL A 43 -21.22 -17.50 7.69
C VAL A 43 -22.26 -18.22 6.83
N ARG A 44 -21.85 -18.72 5.66
CA ARG A 44 -22.76 -19.40 4.72
C ARG A 44 -22.85 -20.91 4.90
N LYS A 45 -21.97 -21.52 5.72
CA LYS A 45 -21.88 -22.97 5.95
C LYS A 45 -21.87 -23.81 4.66
N ASN A 46 -21.29 -23.27 3.59
CA ASN A 46 -21.26 -23.91 2.28
C ASN A 46 -19.87 -24.51 2.01
N ALA A 47 -19.74 -25.83 2.21
CA ALA A 47 -18.50 -26.55 2.01
C ALA A 47 -18.02 -26.53 0.55
N GLY A 48 -18.92 -26.77 -0.42
CA GLY A 48 -18.57 -26.76 -1.85
C GLY A 48 -18.11 -25.37 -2.33
N GLY A 49 -18.80 -24.32 -1.89
CA GLY A 49 -18.39 -22.93 -2.15
C GLY A 49 -17.03 -22.59 -1.53
N THR A 50 -16.75 -23.10 -0.33
CA THR A 50 -15.46 -22.92 0.34
C THR A 50 -14.34 -23.60 -0.43
N LEU A 51 -14.53 -24.85 -0.84
CA LEU A 51 -13.54 -25.60 -1.63
C LEU A 51 -13.23 -24.90 -2.96
N LEU A 52 -14.26 -24.42 -3.67
CA LEU A 52 -14.06 -23.69 -4.94
C LEU A 52 -13.30 -22.37 -4.73
N VAL A 53 -13.56 -21.65 -3.64
CA VAL A 53 -12.82 -20.44 -3.28
C VAL A 53 -11.34 -20.75 -3.00
N LEU A 54 -11.07 -21.82 -2.25
CA LEU A 54 -9.70 -22.25 -1.95
C LEU A 54 -8.96 -22.70 -3.22
N LEU A 55 -9.58 -23.54 -4.06
CA LEU A 55 -8.99 -23.98 -5.33
C LEU A 55 -8.71 -22.81 -6.26
N SER A 56 -9.68 -21.91 -6.45
CA SER A 56 -9.49 -20.74 -7.31
C SER A 56 -8.44 -19.76 -6.76
N GLY A 57 -8.33 -19.61 -5.44
CA GLY A 57 -7.29 -18.82 -4.79
C GLY A 57 -5.90 -19.45 -4.92
N ALA A 58 -5.80 -20.77 -4.77
CA ALA A 58 -4.57 -21.52 -4.95
C ALA A 58 -4.06 -21.42 -6.40
N LEU A 59 -4.93 -21.63 -7.39
CA LEU A 59 -4.58 -21.50 -8.80
C LEU A 59 -4.07 -20.09 -9.15
N ARG A 60 -4.71 -19.04 -8.65
CA ARG A 60 -4.27 -17.65 -8.86
C ARG A 60 -2.93 -17.36 -8.18
N SER A 61 -2.73 -17.87 -6.97
CA SER A 61 -1.46 -17.69 -6.25
C SER A 61 -0.32 -18.42 -6.96
N LEU A 62 -0.56 -19.66 -7.42
CA LEU A 62 0.39 -20.42 -8.23
C LEU A 62 0.73 -19.70 -9.54
N PHE A 63 -0.25 -19.08 -10.19
CA PHE A 63 -0.01 -18.29 -11.39
C PHE A 63 0.92 -17.10 -11.12
N ILE A 64 0.77 -16.40 -9.99
CA ILE A 64 1.67 -15.30 -9.58
C ILE A 64 3.07 -15.81 -9.25
N ILE A 65 3.19 -16.99 -8.66
CA ILE A 65 4.48 -17.60 -8.28
C ILE A 65 5.18 -18.24 -9.48
N SER A 66 4.44 -18.61 -10.54
CA SER A 66 4.95 -19.32 -11.70
C SER A 66 6.17 -18.70 -12.39
N PRO A 67 6.31 -17.37 -12.55
CA PRO A 67 7.48 -16.78 -13.20
C PRO A 67 8.76 -17.03 -12.39
N PHE A 68 8.66 -16.98 -11.06
CA PHE A 68 9.78 -17.30 -10.18
C PHE A 68 10.19 -18.77 -10.29
N ILE A 69 9.21 -19.68 -10.30
CA ILE A 69 9.47 -21.12 -10.46
C ILE A 69 10.12 -21.39 -11.83
N ALA A 70 9.59 -20.80 -12.89
CA ALA A 70 10.13 -20.95 -14.24
C ALA A 70 11.58 -20.47 -14.33
N PHE A 71 11.91 -19.34 -13.73
CA PHE A 71 13.28 -18.83 -13.69
C PHE A 71 14.24 -19.74 -12.92
N GLN A 72 13.80 -20.27 -11.77
CA GLN A 72 14.60 -21.20 -10.97
C GLN A 72 14.81 -22.54 -11.70
N ALA A 73 13.78 -23.05 -12.38
CA ALA A 73 13.88 -24.25 -13.20
C ALA A 73 14.81 -24.05 -14.41
N TYR A 74 14.71 -22.89 -15.09
CA TYR A 74 15.62 -22.51 -16.17
C TYR A 74 17.08 -22.47 -15.71
N GLY A 75 17.34 -21.84 -14.55
CA GLY A 75 18.68 -21.80 -13.95
C GLY A 75 19.21 -23.19 -13.60
N TYR A 76 18.36 -24.07 -13.05
CA TYR A 76 18.72 -25.45 -12.76
C TYR A 76 19.04 -26.25 -14.03
N TYR A 77 18.19 -26.16 -15.06
CA TYR A 77 18.39 -26.89 -16.31
C TYR A 77 19.71 -26.51 -16.99
N ASN A 78 20.05 -25.22 -17.03
CA ASN A 78 21.28 -24.78 -17.70
C ASN A 78 22.56 -25.01 -16.90
N MET A 79 22.50 -25.02 -15.56
CA MET A 79 23.70 -25.08 -14.71
C MET A 79 23.93 -26.42 -14.02
N CYS A 80 22.88 -27.23 -13.84
CA CYS A 80 22.95 -28.47 -13.06
C CYS A 80 22.72 -29.73 -13.91
N VAL A 81 22.04 -29.64 -15.06
CA VAL A 81 21.77 -30.81 -15.91
C VAL A 81 22.96 -31.02 -16.86
N GLY A 82 23.52 -32.24 -16.86
CA GLY A 82 24.62 -32.64 -17.76
C GLY A 82 26.02 -32.65 -17.14
N GLY A 83 26.18 -32.23 -15.88
CA GLY A 83 27.45 -32.32 -15.14
C GLY A 83 27.59 -33.64 -14.37
N THR A 84 28.82 -34.11 -14.18
CA THR A 84 29.10 -35.22 -13.25
C THR A 84 28.89 -34.76 -11.79
N SER A 85 28.59 -35.71 -10.88
CA SER A 85 28.29 -35.36 -9.47
C SER A 85 29.39 -34.53 -8.81
N ASP A 86 30.67 -34.75 -9.13
CA ASP A 86 31.78 -34.00 -8.54
C ASP A 86 31.97 -32.58 -9.11
N GLU A 87 31.51 -32.32 -10.34
CA GLU A 87 31.58 -31.00 -10.98
C GLU A 87 30.36 -30.12 -10.69
N MET A 88 29.26 -30.71 -10.20
CA MET A 88 28.02 -29.99 -9.90
C MET A 88 28.21 -28.99 -8.76
N ARG A 89 27.65 -27.79 -8.95
CA ARG A 89 27.64 -26.73 -7.94
C ARG A 89 26.93 -27.22 -6.65
N PRO A 90 27.36 -26.78 -5.44
CA PRO A 90 26.80 -27.26 -4.18
C PRO A 90 25.28 -27.06 -4.04
N TRP A 91 24.74 -25.99 -4.61
CA TRP A 91 23.30 -25.70 -4.56
C TRP A 91 22.47 -26.63 -5.44
N CYS A 92 23.05 -27.26 -6.47
CA CYS A 92 22.37 -28.28 -7.27
C CYS A 92 22.10 -29.57 -6.46
N LYS A 93 22.95 -29.86 -5.46
CA LYS A 93 22.83 -31.03 -4.57
C LYS A 93 21.90 -30.80 -3.37
N ALA A 94 21.43 -29.58 -3.16
CA ALA A 94 20.58 -29.24 -2.04
C ALA A 94 19.16 -29.82 -2.21
N ARG A 95 18.48 -30.13 -1.08
CA ARG A 95 17.07 -30.58 -1.04
C ARG A 95 16.13 -29.69 -1.85
N LEU A 96 16.40 -28.39 -1.89
CA LEU A 96 15.72 -27.40 -2.71
C LEU A 96 16.79 -26.59 -3.47
N PRO A 97 17.00 -26.85 -4.77
CA PRO A 97 18.06 -26.20 -5.55
C PRO A 97 17.67 -24.77 -5.93
N LEU A 98 17.74 -23.87 -4.96
CA LEU A 98 17.41 -22.45 -5.11
C LEU A 98 18.66 -21.66 -5.52
N LEU A 99 18.82 -21.44 -6.82
CA LEU A 99 19.89 -20.60 -7.40
C LEU A 99 19.96 -19.22 -6.71
N TYR A 100 18.80 -18.56 -6.58
CA TYR A 100 18.71 -17.23 -5.97
C TYR A 100 19.28 -17.17 -4.53
N ASN A 101 18.90 -18.13 -3.67
CA ASN A 101 19.37 -18.17 -2.29
C ASN A 101 20.89 -18.42 -2.21
N TYR A 102 21.41 -19.29 -3.09
CA TYR A 102 22.85 -19.56 -3.17
C TYR A 102 23.64 -18.31 -3.58
N ILE A 103 23.20 -17.60 -4.63
CA ILE A 103 23.88 -16.38 -5.11
C ILE A 103 23.86 -15.31 -4.02
N GLN A 104 22.68 -15.06 -3.44
CA GLN A 104 22.49 -14.07 -2.38
C GLN A 104 23.41 -14.33 -1.17
N SER A 105 23.51 -15.57 -0.72
CA SER A 105 24.36 -15.92 0.43
C SER A 105 25.86 -15.90 0.09
N ARG A 106 26.26 -16.46 -1.06
CA ARG A 106 27.67 -16.68 -1.42
C ARG A 106 28.36 -15.41 -1.90
N TYR A 107 27.71 -14.63 -2.76
CA TYR A 107 28.35 -13.46 -3.39
C TYR A 107 27.96 -12.16 -2.72
N TRP A 108 26.71 -12.06 -2.26
CA TRP A 108 26.24 -10.82 -1.65
C TRP A 108 26.30 -10.87 -0.12
N GLY A 109 26.48 -12.04 0.49
CA GLY A 109 26.48 -12.14 1.96
C GLY A 109 25.14 -11.81 2.59
N VAL A 110 24.04 -11.99 1.87
CA VAL A 110 22.66 -11.83 2.37
C VAL A 110 22.36 -12.99 3.33
N GLY A 111 21.67 -12.70 4.42
CA GLY A 111 21.29 -13.69 5.42
C GLY A 111 20.73 -13.02 6.67
N PHE A 112 20.17 -13.81 7.57
CA PHE A 112 19.61 -13.30 8.81
C PHE A 112 20.68 -12.57 9.62
N LEU A 113 20.49 -11.26 9.81
CA LEU A 113 21.36 -10.33 10.55
C LEU A 113 22.82 -10.23 10.06
N LYS A 114 23.16 -10.85 8.92
CA LYS A 114 24.54 -10.91 8.42
C LYS A 114 25.10 -9.55 7.99
N TYR A 115 24.21 -8.60 7.71
CA TYR A 115 24.57 -7.25 7.25
C TYR A 115 24.79 -6.23 8.38
N PHE A 116 24.50 -6.58 9.64
CA PHE A 116 24.70 -5.68 10.79
C PHE A 116 26.19 -5.60 11.16
N GLN A 117 26.93 -4.79 10.41
CA GLN A 117 28.33 -4.48 10.66
C GLN A 117 28.50 -2.98 10.88
N VAL A 118 29.41 -2.59 11.77
CA VAL A 118 29.71 -1.18 12.08
C VAL A 118 30.11 -0.39 10.81
N LYS A 119 30.82 -1.04 9.88
CA LYS A 119 31.21 -0.45 8.60
C LYS A 119 30.01 -0.02 7.73
N GLN A 120 28.84 -0.60 7.96
CA GLN A 120 27.63 -0.36 7.18
C GLN A 120 26.74 0.74 7.77
N ILE A 121 27.10 1.34 8.92
CA ILE A 121 26.33 2.42 9.57
C ILE A 121 25.97 3.55 8.59
N PRO A 122 26.87 4.04 7.72
CA PRO A 122 26.51 5.09 6.76
C PRO A 122 25.36 4.67 5.83
N ASN A 123 25.31 3.40 5.41
CA ASN A 123 24.23 2.88 4.59
C ASN A 123 22.91 2.82 5.36
N PHE A 124 22.93 2.41 6.64
CA PHE A 124 21.75 2.45 7.51
C PHE A 124 21.19 3.86 7.70
N VAL A 125 22.07 4.86 7.86
CA VAL A 125 21.66 6.27 7.96
C VAL A 125 20.96 6.69 6.67
N LEU A 126 21.49 6.29 5.51
CA LEU A 126 20.93 6.63 4.22
C LEU A 126 19.55 6.01 3.99
N ALA A 127 19.32 4.78 4.45
CA ALA A 127 17.99 4.15 4.39
C ALA A 127 17.05 4.52 5.55
N SER A 128 17.54 5.22 6.56
CA SER A 128 16.72 5.60 7.71
C SER A 128 15.42 6.34 7.36
N PRO A 129 15.35 7.23 6.33
CA PRO A 129 14.12 7.97 6.07
C PRO A 129 12.97 7.06 5.61
N ILE A 130 13.24 6.14 4.68
CA ILE A 130 12.21 5.23 4.16
C ILE A 130 11.81 4.17 5.19
N LEU A 131 12.76 3.67 5.99
CA LEU A 131 12.48 2.73 7.08
C LEU A 131 11.64 3.41 8.17
N SER A 132 12.00 4.64 8.55
CA SER A 132 11.25 5.43 9.55
C SER A 132 9.85 5.75 9.04
N LEU A 133 9.71 6.14 7.78
CA LEU A 133 8.40 6.38 7.16
C LEU A 133 7.54 5.11 7.19
N ALA A 134 8.10 3.96 6.82
CA ALA A 134 7.37 2.69 6.85
C ALA A 134 6.93 2.29 8.26
N LEU A 135 7.81 2.43 9.25
CA LEU A 135 7.49 2.18 10.65
C LEU A 135 6.41 3.15 11.15
N CYS A 136 6.52 4.45 10.85
CA CYS A 136 5.51 5.44 11.19
C CYS A 136 4.15 5.12 10.58
N THR A 137 4.10 4.71 9.30
CA THR A 137 2.87 4.28 8.64
C THR A 137 2.23 3.08 9.35
N ILE A 138 3.02 2.05 9.67
CA ILE A 138 2.54 0.87 10.39
C ILE A 138 2.00 1.25 11.76
N ILE A 139 2.79 1.98 12.56
CA ILE A 139 2.43 2.38 13.92
C ILE A 139 1.17 3.24 13.91
N HIS A 140 1.08 4.20 12.99
CA HIS A 140 -0.08 5.07 12.88
C HIS A 140 -1.35 4.27 12.58
N TYR A 141 -1.30 3.33 11.62
CA TYR A 141 -2.45 2.51 11.27
C TYR A 141 -2.87 1.59 12.42
N VAL A 142 -1.91 0.92 13.08
CA VAL A 142 -2.17 0.03 14.21
C VAL A 142 -2.77 0.79 15.40
N LYS A 143 -2.33 2.04 15.65
CA LYS A 143 -2.90 2.90 16.70
C LYS A 143 -4.30 3.39 16.37
N LEU A 144 -4.57 3.69 15.09
CA LEU A 144 -5.88 4.19 14.66
C LEU A 144 -6.95 3.09 14.70
N TRP A 145 -6.59 1.85 14.33
CA TRP A 145 -7.53 0.73 14.24
C TRP A 145 -6.98 -0.58 14.85
N PRO A 146 -6.68 -0.62 16.16
CA PRO A 146 -6.06 -1.79 16.80
C PRO A 146 -6.94 -3.03 16.70
N GLU A 147 -8.25 -2.89 16.94
CA GLU A 147 -9.22 -3.99 16.88
C GLU A 147 -9.32 -4.60 15.47
N VAL A 148 -9.30 -3.77 14.42
CA VAL A 148 -9.37 -4.22 13.04
C VAL A 148 -8.08 -4.94 12.64
N PHE A 149 -6.93 -4.42 13.08
CA PHE A 149 -5.64 -5.04 12.81
C PHE A 149 -5.48 -6.39 13.53
N VAL A 150 -5.80 -6.46 14.83
CA VAL A 150 -5.74 -7.69 15.62
C VAL A 150 -6.73 -8.73 15.12
N SER A 151 -7.94 -8.32 14.74
CA SER A 151 -8.91 -9.22 14.12
C SER A 151 -8.62 -9.55 12.66
N LEU A 152 -7.53 -9.04 12.07
CA LEU A 152 -7.20 -9.15 10.64
C LEU A 152 -8.37 -8.76 9.72
N GLY A 153 -9.26 -7.89 10.21
CA GLY A 153 -10.49 -7.50 9.53
C GLY A 153 -11.64 -8.51 9.59
N PHE A 154 -11.53 -9.62 10.32
CA PHE A 154 -12.63 -10.60 10.42
C PHE A 154 -13.81 -10.12 11.27
N ARG A 155 -13.58 -9.15 12.17
CA ARG A 155 -14.61 -8.57 13.02
C ARG A 155 -14.92 -7.16 12.53
N GLU A 156 -16.10 -6.95 11.94
CA GLU A 156 -16.59 -5.60 11.67
C GLU A 156 -16.80 -4.89 13.02
N SER A 157 -16.09 -3.79 13.24
CA SER A 157 -16.38 -2.90 14.36
C SER A 157 -17.78 -2.33 14.16
N SER A 158 -18.70 -2.63 15.06
CA SER A 158 -20.01 -1.97 15.11
C SER A 158 -19.79 -0.44 15.17
N PRO A 159 -20.56 0.38 14.42
CA PRO A 159 -20.38 1.83 14.34
C PRO A 159 -20.65 2.58 15.66
N ASN A 160 -20.96 1.89 16.77
CA ASN A 160 -21.38 2.52 18.02
C ASN A 160 -20.26 2.93 19.00
N LYS A 161 -18.98 2.96 18.58
CA LYS A 161 -17.89 3.49 19.44
C LYS A 161 -17.24 4.78 18.95
N GLU A 162 -17.56 5.28 17.75
CA GLU A 162 -17.03 6.55 17.24
C GLU A 162 -17.68 7.79 17.87
N SER A 163 -18.89 7.68 18.43
CA SER A 163 -19.55 8.81 19.13
C SER A 163 -19.19 8.96 20.62
N ALA A 164 -18.46 8.00 21.21
CA ALA A 164 -18.09 8.04 22.63
C ALA A 164 -16.63 8.42 22.89
N ALA A 165 -15.77 8.39 21.86
CA ALA A 165 -14.34 8.71 21.99
C ALA A 165 -14.00 10.17 21.60
N SER A 166 -15.00 11.00 21.23
CA SER A 166 -14.80 12.40 20.86
C SER A 166 -15.34 13.43 21.86
N SER A 167 -15.81 13.02 23.03
CA SER A 167 -16.24 13.94 24.08
C SER A 167 -15.20 14.00 25.22
N MET A 168 -14.17 14.83 25.04
CA MET A 168 -13.53 15.45 26.20
C MET A 168 -14.17 16.82 26.45
N PRO A 169 -14.50 17.17 27.71
CA PRO A 169 -15.29 18.34 28.03
C PRO A 169 -14.40 19.58 28.10
N LEU A 170 -14.62 20.55 27.23
CA LEU A 170 -14.07 21.89 27.38
C LEU A 170 -15.13 22.79 28.02
N GLY A 171 -14.74 23.38 29.15
CA GLY A 171 -15.63 24.05 30.10
C GLY A 171 -16.38 25.27 29.56
N ARG A 172 -17.52 25.51 30.24
CA ARG A 172 -18.32 26.75 30.23
C ARG A 172 -17.47 28.01 30.32
N SER A 173 -17.78 29.03 29.52
CA SER A 173 -18.30 30.32 30.02
C SER A 173 -18.72 31.26 28.89
N ALA A 174 -19.82 31.99 29.14
CA ALA A 174 -20.33 33.26 28.56
C ALA A 174 -20.38 33.40 27.02
N GLY A 175 -21.50 33.71 26.38
CA GLY A 175 -22.71 34.39 26.81
C GLY A 175 -23.00 35.50 25.79
N SER A 176 -24.24 35.57 25.27
CA SER A 176 -24.97 36.76 24.81
C SER A 176 -25.72 36.60 23.47
N LYS A 177 -27.05 36.45 23.60
CA LYS A 177 -28.16 37.18 22.92
C LYS A 177 -28.28 37.09 21.39
N SER A 178 -29.29 36.37 20.87
CA SER A 178 -30.66 36.84 20.49
C SER A 178 -30.64 37.69 19.19
N VAL A 179 -31.39 37.42 18.12
CA VAL A 179 -32.85 37.46 17.88
C VAL A 179 -33.00 37.06 16.39
N GLY A 180 -33.84 36.12 15.94
CA GLY A 180 -35.28 36.28 15.66
C GLY A 180 -35.55 36.38 14.15
N PHE A 181 -36.21 35.34 13.61
CA PHE A 181 -36.89 35.22 12.30
C PHE A 181 -37.98 36.32 12.09
N PRO A 182 -38.65 36.51 10.91
CA PRO A 182 -38.98 35.48 9.90
C PRO A 182 -39.07 35.85 8.39
N SER A 183 -39.04 34.76 7.62
CA SER A 183 -39.66 34.40 6.32
C SER A 183 -40.77 35.29 5.73
N GLU A 184 -40.73 35.49 4.40
CA GLU A 184 -41.90 35.64 3.53
C GLU A 184 -41.67 35.01 2.15
N ASN A 185 -42.62 34.17 1.73
CA ASN A 185 -42.73 33.51 0.42
C ASN A 185 -43.44 34.44 -0.58
N ARG A 186 -43.00 34.45 -1.85
CA ARG A 186 -43.92 34.70 -2.98
C ARG A 186 -43.42 34.10 -4.29
N SER A 187 -44.26 33.25 -4.86
CA SER A 187 -44.24 32.66 -6.20
C SER A 187 -44.65 33.66 -7.27
N ASP A 188 -44.02 33.64 -8.45
CA ASP A 188 -44.76 33.66 -9.73
C ASP A 188 -43.91 33.25 -10.94
N ALA A 189 -44.55 32.62 -11.92
CA ALA A 189 -43.99 32.13 -13.17
C ALA A 189 -44.25 33.14 -14.32
N GLY A 190 -43.34 33.23 -15.29
CA GLY A 190 -43.52 34.11 -16.45
C GLY A 190 -42.45 33.96 -17.52
N GLN A 191 -42.91 33.49 -18.69
CA GLN A 191 -42.21 33.08 -19.90
C GLN A 191 -41.83 34.28 -20.80
N GLY A 192 -40.73 34.21 -21.56
CA GLY A 192 -40.45 35.22 -22.61
C GLY A 192 -39.05 35.20 -23.22
N ASP A 193 -38.99 34.74 -24.46
CA ASP A 193 -37.83 34.53 -25.35
C ASP A 193 -37.27 35.85 -25.95
N SER A 194 -35.94 35.97 -26.12
CA SER A 194 -35.34 36.75 -27.24
C SER A 194 -33.80 36.65 -27.31
N LEU A 195 -33.34 36.16 -28.46
CA LEU A 195 -31.96 36.04 -28.92
C LEU A 195 -31.33 37.41 -29.28
N ARG A 196 -30.12 37.73 -28.79
CA ARG A 196 -29.18 38.65 -29.49
C ARG A 196 -27.68 38.46 -29.17
N ARG A 197 -27.04 37.61 -29.98
CA ARG A 197 -25.71 37.73 -30.65
C ARG A 197 -24.58 38.64 -30.06
N ARG A 198 -23.46 37.95 -29.73
CA ARG A 198 -22.00 38.31 -29.81
C ARG A 198 -21.44 39.50 -28.99
N LYS A 199 -20.52 39.18 -28.06
CA LYS A 199 -19.06 39.43 -28.22
C LYS A 199 -18.23 38.73 -27.12
N LEU A 200 -17.18 38.04 -27.57
CA LEU A 200 -16.05 37.57 -26.77
C LEU A 200 -15.30 38.77 -26.20
N ALA A 201 -15.16 38.82 -24.87
CA ALA A 201 -14.14 39.59 -24.19
C ALA A 201 -13.83 38.86 -22.87
N VAL A 202 -12.83 37.99 -22.91
CA VAL A 202 -12.21 37.41 -21.72
C VAL A 202 -11.44 38.55 -21.04
N ARG A 203 -11.89 38.95 -19.85
CA ARG A 203 -11.12 39.78 -18.92
C ARG A 203 -11.27 39.16 -17.55
N GLU A 204 -10.15 38.71 -17.01
CA GLU A 204 -9.99 38.20 -15.66
C GLU A 204 -10.50 39.22 -14.64
N GLU A 205 -11.40 38.79 -13.76
CA GLU A 205 -11.60 39.41 -12.45
C GLU A 205 -11.63 38.32 -11.39
N ASN A 206 -10.72 38.46 -10.43
CA ASN A 206 -10.61 37.68 -9.21
C ASN A 206 -11.90 37.81 -8.38
N TYR A 207 -12.58 36.70 -8.12
CA TYR A 207 -13.57 36.64 -7.04
C TYR A 207 -13.15 35.60 -6.01
N VAL A 208 -12.74 36.11 -4.86
CA VAL A 208 -12.57 35.39 -3.60
C VAL A 208 -13.96 34.90 -3.18
N VAL A 209 -14.17 33.59 -3.18
CA VAL A 209 -15.36 32.95 -2.61
C VAL A 209 -14.91 32.18 -1.38
N GLN A 210 -15.22 32.74 -0.20
CA GLN A 210 -15.21 32.00 1.06
C GLN A 210 -16.22 30.85 0.98
N PRO A 211 -15.97 29.71 1.65
CA PRO A 211 -16.79 28.53 1.49
C PRO A 211 -18.12 28.71 2.20
N SER A 212 -19.22 28.70 1.46
CA SER A 212 -20.54 28.42 2.00
C SER A 212 -20.58 26.96 2.43
N GLU A 213 -20.79 26.75 3.73
CA GLU A 213 -21.26 25.51 4.30
C GLU A 213 -22.56 25.09 3.60
N ASP A 214 -22.77 23.78 3.46
CA ASP A 214 -23.84 23.10 2.70
C ASP A 214 -23.47 22.76 1.25
N GLU A 215 -22.70 21.66 1.10
CA GLU A 215 -22.67 20.70 -0.03
C GLU A 215 -21.43 19.78 0.15
N ALA A 216 -21.30 19.16 1.33
CA ALA A 216 -20.41 18.01 1.54
C ALA A 216 -21.25 16.73 1.47
N SER A 217 -21.77 16.47 0.28
CA SER A 217 -22.38 15.20 -0.08
C SER A 217 -21.36 14.07 0.03
N GLU A 218 -21.71 13.06 0.83
CA GLU A 218 -21.14 11.71 0.90
C GLU A 218 -19.61 11.58 0.94
N ASN A 219 -19.03 11.63 2.16
CA ASN A 219 -17.80 10.86 2.39
C ASN A 219 -18.19 9.37 2.41
N PRO A 220 -17.79 8.53 1.43
CA PRO A 220 -17.93 7.09 1.57
C PRO A 220 -17.05 6.68 2.75
N GLY A 221 -17.66 6.35 3.88
CA GLY A 221 -16.96 5.96 5.11
C GLY A 221 -15.85 4.98 4.78
N PHE A 222 -14.61 5.45 4.93
CA PHE A 222 -13.41 4.70 4.58
C PHE A 222 -13.36 3.43 5.42
N LYS A 223 -13.66 2.28 4.82
CA LYS A 223 -13.68 1.02 5.58
C LYS A 223 -12.25 0.60 5.89
N PRO A 224 -11.79 0.63 7.16
CA PRO A 224 -10.40 0.32 7.51
C PRO A 224 -9.98 -1.10 7.09
N ILE A 225 -10.95 -2.01 6.93
CA ILE A 225 -10.77 -3.40 6.46
C ILE A 225 -10.05 -3.51 5.10
N ILE A 226 -10.21 -2.52 4.21
CA ILE A 226 -9.61 -2.53 2.87
C ILE A 226 -8.09 -2.37 2.98
N LEU A 227 -7.60 -1.69 4.02
CA LEU A 227 -6.18 -1.36 4.19
C LEU A 227 -5.38 -2.47 4.85
N VAL A 228 -6.04 -3.34 5.61
CA VAL A 228 -5.41 -4.46 6.34
C VAL A 228 -4.42 -5.25 5.48
N PRO A 229 -4.77 -5.78 4.28
CA PRO A 229 -3.84 -6.55 3.47
C PRO A 229 -2.59 -5.75 3.07
N PHE A 230 -2.73 -4.45 2.78
CA PHE A 230 -1.61 -3.60 2.40
C PHE A 230 -0.68 -3.31 3.56
N ILE A 231 -1.22 -3.11 4.76
CA ILE A 231 -0.41 -2.89 5.97
C ILE A 231 0.27 -4.18 6.42
N LEU A 232 -0.41 -5.33 6.39
CA LEU A 232 0.22 -6.63 6.68
C LEU A 232 1.34 -6.94 5.69
N HIS A 233 1.13 -6.65 4.41
CA HIS A 233 2.16 -6.79 3.40
C HIS A 233 3.35 -5.85 3.67
N LEU A 234 3.09 -4.59 4.04
CA LEU A 234 4.14 -3.64 4.43
C LEU A 234 4.92 -4.14 5.67
N VAL A 235 4.25 -4.67 6.69
CA VAL A 235 4.90 -5.25 7.88
C VAL A 235 5.84 -6.38 7.47
N PHE A 236 5.38 -7.31 6.62
CA PHE A 236 6.21 -8.39 6.10
C PHE A 236 7.41 -7.86 5.31
N MET A 237 7.20 -6.86 4.45
CA MET A 237 8.27 -6.23 3.67
C MET A 237 9.30 -5.56 4.57
N VAL A 238 8.87 -4.77 5.57
CA VAL A 238 9.76 -4.10 6.54
C VAL A 238 10.56 -5.11 7.35
N ALA A 239 9.92 -6.19 7.83
CA ALA A 239 10.61 -7.25 8.56
C ALA A 239 11.69 -7.91 7.67
N THR A 240 11.35 -8.26 6.43
CA THR A 240 12.31 -8.87 5.50
C THR A 240 13.45 -7.90 5.16
N ALA A 241 13.12 -6.63 4.94
CA ALA A 241 14.05 -5.56 4.64
C ALA A 241 15.05 -5.30 5.79
N PHE A 242 14.60 -5.45 7.03
CA PHE A 242 15.41 -5.22 8.22
C PHE A 242 16.28 -6.43 8.58
N PHE A 243 15.71 -7.64 8.57
CA PHE A 243 16.40 -8.83 9.08
C PHE A 243 17.27 -9.54 8.04
N VAL A 244 16.93 -9.47 6.76
CA VAL A 244 17.51 -10.35 5.73
C VAL A 244 18.18 -9.57 4.60
N MET A 245 17.59 -8.45 4.17
CA MET A 245 18.06 -7.72 3.00
C MET A 245 19.20 -6.75 3.30
N HIS A 246 20.00 -6.47 2.27
CA HIS A 246 20.92 -5.35 2.26
C HIS A 246 20.17 -4.03 2.27
N VAL A 247 20.66 -3.07 3.04
CA VAL A 247 20.04 -1.76 3.21
C VAL A 247 19.83 -1.02 1.88
N GLN A 248 20.79 -1.15 0.98
CA GLN A 248 20.77 -0.66 -0.40
C GLN A 248 19.58 -1.21 -1.21
N VAL A 249 19.29 -2.50 -1.05
CA VAL A 249 18.15 -3.14 -1.72
C VAL A 249 16.84 -2.81 -1.00
N SER A 250 16.88 -2.68 0.32
CA SER A 250 15.73 -2.39 1.17
C SER A 250 15.03 -1.07 0.82
N THR A 251 15.78 -0.03 0.45
CA THR A 251 15.18 1.28 0.09
C THR A 251 14.30 1.17 -1.15
N ARG A 252 14.80 0.56 -2.23
CA ARG A 252 14.04 0.32 -3.48
C ARG A 252 12.88 -0.64 -3.27
N PHE A 253 13.08 -1.63 -2.41
CA PHE A 253 12.07 -2.62 -2.10
C PHE A 253 10.88 -1.98 -1.37
N LEU A 254 11.13 -1.16 -0.34
CA LEU A 254 10.09 -0.49 0.43
C LEU A 254 9.44 0.68 -0.33
N SER A 255 10.18 1.40 -1.17
CA SER A 255 9.64 2.53 -1.93
C SER A 255 8.55 2.12 -2.94
N ALA A 256 8.43 0.84 -3.27
CA ALA A 256 7.36 0.34 -4.13
C ALA A 256 5.99 0.18 -3.42
N SER A 257 5.94 0.31 -2.09
CA SER A 257 4.74 0.04 -1.30
C SER A 257 3.76 1.23 -1.29
N PRO A 258 2.51 1.08 -1.80
CA PRO A 258 1.51 2.15 -1.82
C PRO A 258 1.20 2.81 -0.46
N PRO A 259 1.16 2.08 0.68
CA PRO A 259 0.81 2.67 1.97
C PRO A 259 1.72 3.83 2.42
N LEU A 260 2.96 3.88 1.95
CA LEU A 260 3.88 4.98 2.28
C LEU A 260 3.38 6.30 1.70
N TYR A 261 2.92 6.27 0.44
CA TYR A 261 2.39 7.43 -0.26
C TYR A 261 1.01 7.83 0.27
N TRP A 262 0.16 6.85 0.63
CA TRP A 262 -1.12 7.12 1.27
C TRP A 262 -0.96 7.75 2.66
N PHE A 263 0.05 7.33 3.41
CA PHE A 263 0.38 7.99 4.67
C PHE A 263 0.88 9.42 4.42
N GLY A 264 1.77 9.62 3.45
CA GLY A 264 2.23 10.96 3.06
C GLY A 264 1.10 11.91 2.66
N SER A 265 0.11 11.43 1.89
CA SER A 265 -1.08 12.22 1.54
C SER A 265 -1.98 12.49 2.74
N TYR A 266 -2.18 11.51 3.63
CA TYR A 266 -2.93 11.69 4.87
C TYR A 266 -2.30 12.76 5.78
N VAL A 267 -0.98 12.79 5.88
CA VAL A 267 -0.24 13.81 6.65
C VAL A 267 -0.45 15.21 6.06
N MET A 268 -0.51 15.35 4.74
CA MET A 268 -0.79 16.63 4.08
C MET A 268 -2.23 17.11 4.29
N ALA A 269 -3.20 16.19 4.28
CA ALA A 269 -4.62 16.51 4.43
C ALA A 269 -5.02 16.77 5.89
N SER A 270 -4.27 16.23 6.86
CA SER A 270 -4.62 16.30 8.27
C SER A 270 -4.26 17.67 8.88
N PRO A 271 -5.22 18.43 9.45
CA PRO A 271 -4.92 19.70 10.13
C PRO A 271 -4.17 19.52 11.45
N ARG A 272 -4.17 18.31 12.02
CA ARG A 272 -3.50 17.97 13.29
C ARG A 272 -2.00 17.71 13.16
N LEU A 273 -1.55 17.23 11.99
CA LEU A 273 -0.13 17.03 11.73
C LEU A 273 0.41 18.28 11.01
N SER A 274 1.62 18.71 11.38
CA SER A 274 2.21 19.89 10.74
C SER A 274 2.35 19.63 9.23
N LYS A 275 1.74 20.50 8.41
CA LYS A 275 1.88 20.48 6.94
C LYS A 275 3.34 20.41 6.49
N ARG A 276 4.27 20.93 7.31
CA ARG A 276 5.73 20.83 7.10
C ARG A 276 6.20 19.39 6.93
N TRP A 277 5.73 18.46 7.77
CA TRP A 277 6.09 17.04 7.67
C TRP A 277 5.58 16.41 6.37
N GLY A 278 4.37 16.77 5.96
CA GLY A 278 3.81 16.33 4.68
C GLY A 278 4.65 16.75 3.48
N TYR A 279 5.07 18.03 3.44
CA TYR A 279 5.99 18.53 2.42
C TYR A 279 7.33 17.79 2.44
N ILE A 280 7.93 17.57 3.62
CA ILE A 280 9.20 16.84 3.73
C ILE A 280 9.08 15.43 3.15
N ILE A 281 8.03 14.68 3.50
CA ILE A 281 7.82 13.32 2.99
C ILE A 281 7.65 13.33 1.47
N TRP A 282 6.82 14.23 0.94
CA TRP A 282 6.59 14.33 -0.50
C TRP A 282 7.83 14.75 -1.28
N THR A 283 8.56 15.77 -0.80
CA THR A 283 9.81 16.20 -1.40
C THR A 283 10.83 15.07 -1.38
N TYR A 284 10.93 14.32 -0.28
CA TYR A 284 11.80 13.14 -0.20
C TYR A 284 11.41 12.07 -1.23
N CYS A 285 10.15 11.69 -1.29
CA CYS A 285 9.66 10.68 -2.24
C CYS A 285 9.89 11.10 -3.69
N ALA A 286 9.55 12.35 -4.04
CA ALA A 286 9.75 12.89 -5.37
C ALA A 286 11.23 12.97 -5.73
N ALA A 287 12.07 13.49 -4.83
CA ALA A 287 13.52 13.56 -5.03
C ALA A 287 14.12 12.17 -5.20
N TYR A 288 13.72 11.19 -4.39
CA TYR A 288 14.20 9.81 -4.49
C TYR A 288 13.85 9.19 -5.85
N ILE A 289 12.61 9.36 -6.33
CA ILE A 289 12.18 8.83 -7.63
C ILE A 289 12.92 9.52 -8.78
N LEU A 290 13.02 10.84 -8.76
CA LEU A 290 13.67 11.62 -9.83
C LEU A 290 15.18 11.37 -9.88
N LEU A 291 15.85 11.48 -8.73
CA LEU A 291 17.28 11.24 -8.63
C LEU A 291 17.61 9.77 -8.95
N GLY A 292 16.78 8.84 -8.48
CA GLY A 292 16.93 7.42 -8.79
C GLY A 292 16.80 7.11 -10.27
N SER A 293 15.79 7.70 -10.93
CA SER A 293 15.60 7.54 -12.37
C SER A 293 16.78 8.12 -13.16
N LEU A 294 17.28 9.30 -12.75
CA LEU A 294 18.41 9.96 -13.38
C LEU A 294 19.71 9.16 -13.21
N LEU A 295 20.05 8.77 -11.97
CA LEU A 295 21.28 8.03 -11.68
C LEU A 295 21.28 6.65 -12.33
N PHE A 296 20.15 5.92 -12.23
CA PHE A 296 20.04 4.58 -12.81
C PHE A 296 20.16 4.60 -14.34
N SER A 297 19.54 5.58 -15.00
CA SER A 297 19.64 5.75 -16.46
C SER A 297 21.06 6.10 -16.93
N ASN A 298 21.88 6.66 -16.04
CA ASN A 298 23.27 7.01 -16.31
C ASN A 298 24.27 5.97 -15.74
N PHE A 299 23.80 4.76 -15.39
CA PHE A 299 24.61 3.67 -14.84
C PHE A 299 25.34 4.00 -13.52
N TYR A 300 24.92 5.04 -12.81
CA TYR A 300 25.46 5.35 -11.49
C TYR A 300 24.84 4.45 -10.41
N PRO A 301 25.59 4.11 -9.36
CA PRO A 301 25.05 3.41 -8.21
C PRO A 301 24.05 4.33 -7.50
N PHE A 302 22.77 4.11 -7.77
CA PHE A 302 21.69 4.56 -6.89
C PHE A 302 21.56 3.55 -5.75
N THR A 303 21.07 3.95 -4.58
CA THR A 303 20.99 3.09 -3.37
C THR A 303 20.64 1.66 -3.68
#